data_AF-A0A818SUV2-F1
#
_entry.id   AF-A0A818SUV2-F1
#
_cell.length_a   1.000
_cell.length_b   1.000
_cell.length_c   1.000
_cell.angle_alpha   90.00
_cell.angle_beta   90.00
_cell.angle_gamma   90.00
#
_symmetry.space_group_name_H-M   'P 1'
#
loop_
_entity.id
_entity.type
_entity.pdbx_description
1 polymer ?
#
loop_
_entity_poly.entity_id
_entity_poly.type
_entity_poly.pdbx_seq_one_letter_code
_entity_poly.pdbx_strand_id
1 'polypeptide(L)' 'MERQLDEVTIALVGKYTALEDAYASVVKSLNHAALFCNRKLKVLFIHATDLEANTQKDDPVKYHEAWQQLCSAQ' A
#
# COMPACT_ATOMS: atom_id res chain seq x y z
N MET A 1 -4.69 -11.57 27.48
CA MET A 1 -3.57 -11.63 26.53
C MET A 1 -4.12 -11.28 25.16
N GLU A 2 -3.88 -10.05 24.71
CA GLU A 2 -4.17 -9.66 23.33
C GLU A 2 -3.28 -10.50 22.42
N ARG A 3 -3.86 -11.19 21.43
CA ARG A 3 -3.08 -11.91 20.43
C ARG A 3 -2.37 -10.87 19.57
N GLN A 4 -1.06 -10.68 19.74
CA GLN A 4 -0.25 -9.94 18.77
C GLN A 4 -0.20 -10.77 17.49
N LEU A 5 -1.00 -10.37 16.51
CA LEU A 5 -0.90 -10.88 15.14
C LEU A 5 0.27 -10.15 14.47
N ASP A 6 1.10 -10.91 13.75
CA ASP A 6 2.18 -10.35 12.94
C ASP A 6 1.56 -9.44 11.86
N GLU A 7 2.07 -8.21 11.71
CA GLU A 7 1.56 -7.24 10.73
C GLU A 7 2.26 -7.47 9.38
N VAL A 8 1.48 -7.63 8.32
CA VAL A 8 1.97 -7.68 6.95
C VAL A 8 1.57 -6.39 6.22
N THR A 9 2.55 -5.73 5.64
CA THR A 9 2.36 -4.48 4.90
C THR A 9 2.45 -4.74 3.42
N ILE A 10 1.37 -4.46 2.68
CA ILE A 10 1.30 -4.62 1.23
C ILE A 10 1.17 -3.25 0.58
N ALA A 11 2.15 -2.87 -0.24
CA ALA A 11 2.08 -1.67 -1.07
C ALA A 11 1.26 -1.94 -2.35
N LEU A 12 0.19 -1.19 -2.53
CA LEU A 12 -0.66 -1.21 -3.72
C LEU A 12 -0.41 0.06 -4.51
N VAL A 13 0.19 -0.10 -5.70
CA VAL A 13 0.48 1.00 -6.62
C VAL A 13 -0.65 1.13 -7.64
N GLY A 14 -1.24 2.32 -7.77
CA GLY A 14 -2.40 2.53 -8.66
C GLY A 14 -2.61 3.98 -9.08
N LYS A 15 -3.43 4.18 -10.12
CA LYS A 15 -3.82 5.51 -10.63
C LYS A 15 -5.02 6.11 -9.88
N TYR A 16 -5.78 5.29 -9.17
CA TYR A 16 -7.02 5.70 -8.50
C TYR A 16 -6.96 5.41 -7.00
N THR A 17 -5.90 5.90 -6.33
CA THR A 17 -5.72 5.72 -4.88
C THR A 17 -6.83 6.38 -4.05
N ALA A 18 -7.50 7.41 -4.59
CA ALA A 18 -8.62 8.09 -3.95
C ALA A 18 -9.98 7.38 -4.10
N LEU A 19 -10.09 6.41 -5.01
CA LEU A 19 -11.30 5.59 -5.16
C LEU A 19 -11.05 4.24 -4.46
N GLU A 20 -11.27 4.22 -3.15
CA GLU A 20 -11.19 2.99 -2.35
C GLU A 20 -12.04 1.84 -2.94
N ASP A 21 -13.16 2.18 -3.59
CA ASP A 21 -14.05 1.22 -4.23
C ASP A 21 -13.42 0.51 -5.44
N ALA A 22 -12.53 1.18 -6.18
CA ALA A 22 -11.87 0.60 -7.37
C ALA A 22 -10.99 -0.60 -7.02
N TYR A 23 -10.47 -0.64 -5.78
CA TYR A 23 -9.62 -1.72 -5.29
C TYR A 23 -10.28 -2.54 -4.17
N ALA A 24 -11.56 -2.30 -3.87
CA ALA A 24 -12.27 -2.97 -2.77
C ALA A 24 -12.27 -4.50 -2.90
N SER A 25 -12.36 -5.03 -4.13
CA SER A 25 -12.29 -6.48 -4.39
C SER A 25 -10.90 -7.06 -4.05
N VAL A 26 -9.83 -6.34 -4.39
CA VAL A 26 -8.45 -6.73 -4.09
C VAL A 26 -8.19 -6.67 -2.60
N VAL A 27 -8.57 -5.57 -1.94
CA VAL A 27 -8.41 -5.40 -0.48
C VAL A 27 -9.19 -6.47 0.28
N LYS A 28 -10.42 -6.80 -0.13
CA LYS A 28 -11.19 -7.90 0.48
C LYS A 28 -10.50 -9.24 0.34
N SER A 29 -9.95 -9.54 -0.83
CA SER A 29 -9.23 -10.80 -1.08
C SER A 29 -7.96 -10.90 -0.22
N LEU A 30 -7.19 -9.80 -0.11
CA LEU A 30 -6.01 -9.73 0.75
C LEU A 30 -6.37 -9.85 2.23
N ASN A 31 -7.46 -9.21 2.66
CA ASN A 31 -7.92 -9.28 4.05
C ASN A 31 -8.36 -10.71 4.41
N HIS A 32 -9.06 -11.39 3.51
CA HIS A 32 -9.41 -12.80 3.67
C HIS A 32 -8.16 -13.69 3.78
N ALA A 33 -7.15 -13.47 2.94
CA ALA A 33 -5.88 -14.19 3.02
C ALA A 33 -5.10 -13.89 4.32
N ALA A 34 -5.05 -12.63 4.76
CA ALA A 34 -4.40 -12.24 5.99
C ALA A 34 -5.08 -12.83 7.24
N LEU A 35 -6.42 -12.83 7.26
CA LEU A 35 -7.22 -13.47 8.29
C LEU A 35 -6.92 -14.97 8.38
N PHE A 36 -6.88 -15.66 7.23
CA PHE A 36 -6.53 -17.07 7.14
C PHE A 36 -5.11 -17.35 7.67
N CYS A 37 -4.16 -16.47 7.38
CA CYS A 37 -2.79 -16.56 7.87
C CYS A 37 -2.60 -16.06 9.32
N ASN A 38 -3.67 -15.64 10.01
CA ASN A 38 -3.59 -15.03 11.34
C ASN A 38 -2.63 -13.81 11.39
N ARG A 39 -2.67 -12.97 10.35
CA ARG A 39 -1.88 -11.73 10.25
C ARG A 39 -2.76 -10.51 10.19
N LYS A 40 -2.23 -9.38 10.64
CA LYS A 40 -2.87 -8.07 10.49
C LYS A 40 -2.45 -7.47 9.16
N LEU A 41 -3.39 -7.26 8.25
CA LEU A 41 -3.12 -6.62 6.96
C LEU A 41 -3.04 -5.10 7.10
N LYS A 42 -1.98 -4.50 6.57
CA LYS A 42 -1.86 -3.06 6.32
C LYS A 42 -1.63 -2.83 4.84
N VAL A 43 -2.51 -2.05 4.20
CA VAL A 43 -2.36 -1.71 2.77
C VAL A 43 -1.87 -0.28 2.65
N LEU A 44 -0.75 -0.07 1.95
CA LEU A 44 -0.26 1.26 1.60
C LEU A 44 -0.68 1.59 0.17
N PHE A 45 -1.41 2.68 -0.01
CA PHE A 45 -1.83 3.13 -1.34
C PHE A 45 -0.81 4.13 -1.88
N ILE A 46 -0.12 3.75 -2.94
CA ILE A 46 0.92 4.56 -3.57
C ILE A 46 0.41 4.97 -4.95
N HIS A 47 0.46 6.28 -5.23
CA HIS A 47 0.01 6.78 -6.52
C HIS A 47 1.06 6.50 -7.58
N ALA A 48 0.67 5.88 -8.69
CA ALA A 48 1.60 5.43 -9.72
C ALA A 48 2.40 6.59 -10.33
N THR A 49 1.79 7.78 -10.46
CA THR A 49 2.48 8.96 -10.99
C THR A 49 3.58 9.45 -10.07
N ASP A 50 3.47 9.20 -8.77
CA ASP A 50 4.45 9.71 -7.79
C ASP A 50 5.79 8.98 -7.91
N LEU A 51 5.80 7.79 -8.50
CA LEU A 51 7.00 7.00 -8.78
C LEU A 51 7.65 7.35 -10.13
N GLU A 52 7.06 8.25 -10.92
CA GLU A 52 7.58 8.62 -12.24
C GLU A 52 8.70 9.67 -12.16
N ALA A 53 9.59 9.66 -13.16
CA ALA A 53 10.71 10.60 -13.25
C ALA A 53 10.27 12.06 -13.42
N ASN A 54 9.05 12.29 -13.91
CA ASN A 54 8.47 13.64 -13.98
C ASN A 54 8.23 14.18 -12.57
N THR A 55 7.64 13.38 -11.68
CA THR A 55 7.42 13.77 -10.27
C THR A 55 8.73 13.98 -9.54
N GLN A 56 9.78 13.19 -9.82
CA GLN A 56 11.10 13.44 -9.24
C GLN A 56 11.62 14.87 -9.52
N LYS A 57 11.30 15.43 -10.70
CA LYS A 57 11.72 16.78 -11.09
C LYS A 57 10.78 17.87 -10.57
N ASP A 58 9.48 17.60 -10.62
CA ASP A 58 8.42 18.57 -10.26
C ASP A 58 8.22 18.65 -8.73
N ASP A 59 8.15 17.50 -8.07
CA ASP A 59 7.91 17.34 -6.63
C ASP A 59 8.77 16.18 -6.06
N PRO A 60 10.06 16.42 -5.78
CA PRO A 60 10.96 15.38 -5.30
C PRO A 60 10.55 14.82 -3.94
N VAL A 61 9.80 15.58 -3.12
CA VAL A 61 9.38 15.12 -1.79
C VAL A 61 8.37 13.98 -1.94
N LYS A 62 7.32 14.17 -2.74
CA LYS A 62 6.33 13.11 -3.02
C LYS A 62 6.96 11.88 -3.64
N TYR A 63 7.91 12.08 -4.56
CA TYR A 63 8.64 10.96 -5.18
C TYR A 63 9.36 10.12 -4.12
N HIS A 64 10.18 10.74 -3.26
CA HIS A 64 10.92 9.99 -2.25
C HIS A 64 9.99 9.37 -1.20
N GLU A 65 8.91 10.04 -0.81
CA GLU A 65 7.92 9.49 0.12
C GLU A 65 7.24 8.24 -0.46
N ALA A 66 6.82 8.28 -1.73
CA ALA A 66 6.23 7.13 -2.42
C ALA A 66 7.22 5.95 -2.50
N TRP A 67 8.49 6.21 -2.81
CA TRP A 67 9.53 5.18 -2.82
C TRP A 67 9.83 4.62 -1.42
N GLN A 68 9.84 5.47 -0.39
CA GLN A 68 10.01 5.01 0.98
C GLN A 68 8.86 4.09 1.43
N GLN A 69 7.62 4.44 1.11
CA GLN A 69 6.46 3.60 1.39
C GLN A 69 6.55 2.26 0.65
N LEU A 70 6.99 2.27 -0.61
CA LEU A 70 7.16 1.06 -1.41
C LEU A 70 8.23 0.13 -0.81
N CYS A 71 9.38 0.68 -0.40
CA CYS A 71 10.47 -0.09 0.20
C CYS A 71 10.17 -0.56 1.63
N SER A 72 9.24 0.10 2.34
CA SER A 72 8.88 -0.26 3.72
C SER A 72 7.84 -1.39 3.80
N ALA A 73 7.27 -1.83 2.68
CA ALA A 73 6.29 -2.91 2.64
C ALA A 73 6.96 -4.29 2.76
N GLN A 74 6.58 -5.09 3.78
CA GLN A 74 7.08 -6.44 4.07
C GLN A 74 6.00 -7.30 4.74
#